data_AF-A0A9X2KE51-F1
#
_entry.id   AF-A0A9X2KE51-F1
#
_cell.length_a   1.000
_cell.length_b   1.000
_cell.length_c   1.000
_cell.angle_alpha   90.00
_cell.angle_beta   90.00
_cell.angle_gamma   90.00
#
_symmetry.space_group_name_H-M   'P 1'
#
loop_
_entity.id
_entity.type
_entity.pdbx_description
1 polymer ?
#
loop_
_entity_poly.entity_id
_entity_poly.type
_entity_poly.pdbx_seq_one_letter_code
_entity_poly.pdbx_strand_id
1 'polypeptide(L)'
;MVALTVSEDLLADVQQAVAAYQPELNVTTTKDIIILDGLFVVSGPQGPFDWYQVRVGITAGFPWEEPCVVETGDRIPKVVDRHVFPDHGDCCLGVWEEWLITASDHTFEAFMTGVMHDYFVSQTYFEAKGEWPFGERSHGDAGVVESFADLLGVGNDKAIIVEYLRLMSWKHVKGHASCPCGSGRRLRQCHRDKVDQLKKRIPLALARRMFNRVRG
;
A
#
# COMPACT_ATOMS: atom_id res chain seq x y z
N MET A 1 -8.77 -21.04 -6.67
CA MET A 1 -9.16 -19.75 -6.05
C MET A 1 -10.65 -19.59 -6.27
N VAL A 2 -11.42 -19.30 -5.22
CA VAL A 2 -12.80 -18.83 -5.41
C VAL A 2 -12.68 -17.47 -6.08
N ALA A 3 -13.27 -17.28 -7.25
CA ALA A 3 -13.34 -15.96 -7.86
C ALA A 3 -14.14 -15.07 -6.90
N LEU A 4 -13.47 -14.07 -6.32
CA LEU A 4 -14.12 -13.10 -5.45
C LEU A 4 -14.90 -12.14 -6.35
N THR A 5 -16.19 -12.02 -6.08
CA THR A 5 -17.07 -11.06 -6.76
C THR A 5 -17.14 -9.77 -5.96
N VAL A 6 -17.18 -8.64 -6.63
CA VAL A 6 -17.40 -7.34 -5.99
C VAL A 6 -18.73 -7.38 -5.23
N SER A 7 -18.71 -7.04 -3.95
CA SER A 7 -19.93 -6.95 -3.15
C SER A 7 -20.68 -5.65 -3.46
N GLU A 8 -22.00 -5.67 -3.26
CA GLU A 8 -22.82 -4.46 -3.35
C GLU A 8 -22.35 -3.39 -2.35
N ASP A 9 -21.94 -3.81 -1.14
CA ASP A 9 -21.41 -2.91 -0.11
C ASP A 9 -20.13 -2.19 -0.56
N LEU A 10 -19.18 -2.91 -1.18
CA LEU A 10 -17.94 -2.31 -1.67
C LEU A 10 -18.21 -1.36 -2.83
N LEU A 11 -19.10 -1.73 -3.75
CA LEU A 11 -19.49 -0.85 -4.85
C LEU A 11 -20.15 0.44 -4.33
N ALA A 12 -21.05 0.32 -3.36
CA ALA A 12 -21.72 1.46 -2.75
C ALA A 12 -20.74 2.38 -2.01
N ASP A 13 -19.79 1.82 -1.25
CA ASP A 13 -18.73 2.57 -0.56
C ASP A 13 -17.89 3.37 -1.58
N VAL A 14 -17.45 2.74 -2.66
CA VAL A 14 -16.69 3.39 -3.73
C VAL A 14 -17.50 4.50 -4.40
N GLN A 15 -18.77 4.23 -4.77
CA GLN A 15 -19.64 5.22 -5.40
C GLN A 15 -19.89 6.43 -4.51
N GLN A 16 -20.11 6.20 -3.21
CA GLN A 16 -20.34 7.26 -2.24
C GLN A 16 -19.08 8.13 -2.08
N ALA A 17 -17.91 7.53 -1.90
CA ALA A 17 -16.66 8.26 -1.78
C ALA A 17 -16.36 9.08 -3.05
N VAL A 18 -16.48 8.47 -4.22
CA VAL A 18 -16.26 9.15 -5.51
C VAL A 18 -17.21 10.34 -5.68
N ALA A 19 -18.51 10.14 -5.44
CA ALA A 19 -19.49 11.23 -5.55
C ALA A 19 -19.23 12.37 -4.56
N ALA A 20 -18.69 12.08 -3.38
CA ALA A 20 -18.41 13.07 -2.35
C ALA A 20 -17.13 13.87 -2.62
N TYR A 21 -16.07 13.23 -3.12
CA TYR A 21 -14.72 13.81 -3.14
C TYR A 21 -14.08 13.93 -4.51
N GLN A 22 -14.51 13.15 -5.50
CA GLN A 22 -13.92 13.08 -6.85
C GLN A 22 -15.03 12.92 -7.92
N PRO A 23 -16.01 13.84 -8.00
CA PRO A 23 -17.18 13.70 -8.88
C PRO A 23 -16.83 13.67 -10.39
N GLU A 24 -15.60 14.02 -10.76
CA GLU A 24 -15.07 13.95 -12.13
C GLU A 24 -14.62 12.53 -12.55
N LEU A 25 -14.59 11.58 -11.61
CA LEU A 25 -14.36 10.16 -11.90
C LEU A 25 -15.67 9.44 -12.20
N ASN A 26 -15.66 8.61 -13.25
CA ASN A 26 -16.75 7.71 -13.56
C ASN A 26 -16.52 6.36 -12.90
N VAL A 27 -17.54 5.84 -12.21
CA VAL A 27 -17.51 4.49 -11.61
C VAL A 27 -18.22 3.52 -12.53
N THR A 28 -17.51 2.49 -12.97
CA THR A 28 -18.10 1.33 -13.67
C THR A 28 -17.72 0.05 -12.95
N THR A 29 -18.45 -1.03 -13.18
CA THR A 29 -18.18 -2.30 -12.49
C THR A 29 -18.47 -3.49 -13.38
N THR A 30 -17.71 -4.55 -13.18
CA THR A 30 -17.98 -5.90 -13.67
C THR A 30 -18.24 -6.81 -12.48
N LYS A 31 -18.31 -8.12 -12.71
CA LYS A 31 -18.46 -9.09 -11.61
C LYS A 31 -17.28 -9.05 -10.63
N ASP A 32 -16.07 -8.80 -11.11
CA ASP A 32 -14.83 -9.07 -10.37
C ASP A 32 -14.01 -7.79 -10.08
N ILE A 33 -14.30 -6.68 -10.76
CA ILE A 33 -13.54 -5.42 -10.64
C ILE A 33 -14.44 -4.20 -10.79
N ILE A 34 -14.21 -3.19 -9.94
CA ILE A 34 -14.70 -1.82 -10.08
C ILE A 34 -13.61 -1.01 -10.81
N ILE A 35 -14.01 -0.24 -11.81
CA ILE A 35 -13.13 0.63 -12.58
C ILE A 35 -13.53 2.08 -12.37
N LEU A 36 -12.57 2.90 -11.96
CA LEU A 36 -12.67 4.36 -11.97
C LEU A 36 -11.91 4.89 -13.18
N ASP A 37 -12.52 5.81 -13.91
CA ASP A 37 -11.91 6.43 -15.09
C ASP A 37 -12.31 7.90 -15.20
N GLY A 38 -11.32 8.78 -15.37
CA GLY A 38 -11.57 10.21 -15.55
C GLY A 38 -10.50 11.08 -14.91
N LEU A 39 -10.91 12.28 -14.51
CA LEU A 39 -10.01 13.27 -13.92
C LEU A 39 -9.96 13.10 -12.40
N PHE A 40 -8.78 12.82 -11.87
CA PHE A 40 -8.51 12.89 -10.43
C PHE A 40 -8.05 14.31 -10.08
N VAL A 41 -8.81 14.99 -9.23
CA VAL A 41 -8.58 16.38 -8.82
C VAL A 41 -7.73 16.40 -7.54
N VAL A 42 -6.58 17.06 -7.62
CA VAL A 42 -5.69 17.27 -6.47
C VAL A 42 -6.04 18.60 -5.82
N SER A 43 -6.53 18.51 -4.59
CA SER A 43 -6.91 19.67 -3.77
C SER A 43 -6.00 19.89 -2.57
N GLY A 44 -5.80 21.14 -2.20
CA GLY A 44 -5.15 21.56 -0.95
C GLY A 44 -6.10 22.42 -0.09
N PRO A 45 -5.60 23.07 0.96
CA PRO A 45 -6.43 23.90 1.86
C PRO A 45 -7.16 25.06 1.16
N GLN A 46 -6.67 25.52 0.01
CA GLN A 46 -7.27 26.60 -0.79
C GLN A 46 -8.18 26.11 -1.92
N GLY A 47 -8.42 24.79 -2.01
CA GLY A 47 -9.18 24.15 -3.07
C GLY A 47 -8.30 23.40 -4.09
N PRO A 48 -8.90 23.00 -5.23
CA PRO A 48 -8.20 22.33 -6.33
C PRO A 48 -7.02 23.15 -6.85
N PHE A 49 -5.87 22.51 -7.06
CA PHE A 49 -4.69 23.16 -7.66
C PHE A 49 -4.06 22.36 -8.79
N ASP A 50 -4.40 21.07 -8.94
CA ASP A 50 -3.89 20.25 -10.02
C ASP A 50 -4.81 19.07 -10.35
N TRP A 51 -4.51 18.34 -11.43
CA TRP A 51 -5.29 17.17 -11.84
C TRP A 51 -4.49 16.18 -12.71
N TYR A 52 -4.96 14.94 -12.72
CA TYR A 52 -4.40 13.85 -13.52
C TYR A 52 -5.52 13.04 -14.19
N GLN A 53 -5.31 12.59 -15.42
CA GLN A 53 -6.18 11.58 -16.02
C GLN A 53 -5.77 10.23 -15.45
N VAL A 54 -6.70 9.49 -14.87
CA VAL A 54 -6.41 8.24 -14.19
C VAL A 54 -7.36 7.13 -14.60
N ARG A 55 -6.85 5.90 -14.48
CA ARG A 55 -7.66 4.69 -14.40
C ARG A 55 -7.30 3.93 -13.13
N VAL A 56 -8.31 3.56 -12.35
CA VAL A 56 -8.14 2.80 -11.11
C VAL A 56 -8.93 1.50 -11.18
N GLY A 57 -8.26 0.38 -10.90
CA GLY A 57 -8.88 -0.94 -10.80
C GLY A 57 -8.94 -1.42 -9.35
N ILE A 58 -10.15 -1.70 -8.85
CA ILE A 58 -10.39 -2.15 -7.48
C ILE A 58 -11.06 -3.52 -7.54
N THR A 59 -10.36 -4.55 -7.06
CA THR A 59 -10.92 -5.91 -7.02
C THR A 59 -11.69 -6.16 -5.73
N ALA A 60 -12.45 -7.24 -5.70
CA ALA A 60 -13.11 -7.72 -4.48
C ALA A 60 -12.13 -8.12 -3.34
N GLY A 61 -10.82 -8.09 -3.61
CA GLY A 61 -9.78 -8.31 -2.61
C GLY A 61 -9.48 -7.09 -1.73
N PHE A 62 -9.96 -5.90 -2.08
CA PHE A 62 -9.75 -4.67 -1.29
C PHE A 62 -10.26 -4.84 0.16
N PRO A 63 -9.52 -4.36 1.18
CA PRO A 63 -8.22 -3.67 1.12
C PRO A 63 -7.00 -4.62 1.12
N TRP A 64 -7.19 -5.94 1.18
CA TRP A 64 -6.11 -6.93 1.24
C TRP A 64 -5.39 -7.16 -0.09
N GLU A 65 -5.87 -6.50 -1.14
CA GLU A 65 -5.30 -6.40 -2.47
C GLU A 65 -5.27 -4.90 -2.83
N GLU A 66 -4.11 -4.43 -3.24
CA GLU A 66 -3.88 -3.02 -3.59
C GLU A 66 -4.64 -2.65 -4.87
N PRO A 67 -5.34 -1.50 -4.91
CA PRO A 67 -5.89 -0.97 -6.14
C PRO A 67 -4.80 -0.67 -7.18
N CYS A 68 -5.05 -1.05 -8.43
CA CYS A 68 -4.17 -0.75 -9.55
C CYS A 68 -4.46 0.68 -10.03
N VAL A 69 -3.52 1.62 -9.87
CA VAL A 69 -3.67 3.01 -10.31
C VAL A 69 -2.74 3.29 -11.48
N VAL A 70 -3.26 3.83 -12.58
CA VAL A 70 -2.47 4.22 -13.76
C VAL A 70 -2.80 5.66 -14.12
N GLU A 71 -1.78 6.48 -14.37
CA GLU A 71 -1.94 7.78 -15.00
C GLU A 71 -2.02 7.62 -16.53
N THR A 72 -3.09 8.11 -17.13
CA THR A 72 -3.47 7.83 -18.53
C THR A 72 -3.33 9.05 -19.44
N GLY A 73 -2.95 10.21 -18.91
CA GLY A 73 -2.73 11.45 -19.66
C GLY A 73 -1.28 11.65 -20.13
N ASP A 74 -0.39 10.70 -19.88
CA ASP A 74 1.04 10.73 -20.22
C ASP A 74 1.78 11.95 -19.63
N ARG A 75 1.30 12.46 -18.49
CA ARG A 75 1.94 13.56 -17.75
C ARG A 75 3.10 13.05 -16.91
N ILE A 76 2.94 11.89 -16.27
CA ILE A 76 3.98 11.30 -15.42
C ILE A 76 4.85 10.37 -16.28
N PRO A 77 6.17 10.59 -16.35
CA PRO A 77 7.07 9.67 -17.05
C PRO A 77 6.97 8.25 -16.47
N LYS A 78 6.85 7.24 -17.33
CA LYS A 78 6.74 5.82 -16.96
C LYS A 78 8.12 5.24 -16.57
N VAL A 79 8.69 5.77 -15.49
CA VAL A 79 10.01 5.40 -14.96
C VAL A 79 9.96 5.20 -13.45
N VAL A 80 10.84 4.34 -12.97
CA VAL A 80 10.94 3.96 -11.55
C VAL A 80 11.14 5.20 -10.66
N ASP A 81 12.04 6.12 -11.03
CA ASP A 81 12.30 7.36 -10.29
C ASP A 81 11.08 8.29 -10.16
N ARG A 82 10.03 8.08 -10.97
CA ARG A 82 8.76 8.79 -10.89
C ARG A 82 7.68 7.96 -10.21
N HIS A 83 8.06 6.87 -9.53
CA HIS A 83 7.16 5.91 -8.90
C HIS A 83 6.14 5.34 -9.88
N VAL A 84 6.55 5.09 -11.13
CA VAL A 84 5.73 4.39 -12.14
C VAL A 84 6.49 3.18 -12.64
N PHE A 85 5.86 2.00 -12.57
CA PHE A 85 6.46 0.76 -13.07
C PHE A 85 6.54 0.79 -14.61
N PRO A 86 7.74 0.69 -15.21
CA PRO A 86 7.90 0.85 -16.67
C PRO A 86 7.15 -0.19 -17.51
N ASP A 87 6.99 -1.41 -16.98
CA ASP A 87 6.44 -2.54 -17.74
C ASP A 87 4.92 -2.42 -17.98
N HIS A 88 4.18 -1.93 -17.00
CA HIS A 88 2.71 -1.90 -17.01
C HIS A 88 2.11 -0.51 -16.74
N GLY A 89 2.90 0.45 -16.27
CA GLY A 89 2.47 1.83 -16.03
C GLY A 89 1.76 2.07 -14.71
N ASP A 90 1.70 1.06 -13.83
CA ASP A 90 1.07 1.21 -12.52
C ASP A 90 1.90 2.16 -11.65
N CYS A 91 1.20 3.04 -10.94
CA CYS A 91 1.73 3.94 -9.95
C CYS A 91 2.10 3.15 -8.68
N CYS A 92 3.34 3.27 -8.23
CA CYS A 92 3.78 2.80 -6.93
C CYS A 92 3.40 3.87 -5.89
N LEU A 93 2.25 3.68 -5.24
CA LEU A 93 1.73 4.66 -4.28
C LEU A 93 2.48 4.64 -2.93
N GLY A 94 3.30 3.62 -2.71
CA GLY A 94 4.07 3.38 -1.50
C GLY A 94 4.19 1.88 -1.21
N VAL A 95 4.45 1.55 0.06
CA VAL A 95 4.43 0.15 0.53
C VAL A 95 3.03 -0.17 1.05
N TRP A 96 2.22 -0.87 0.25
CA TRP A 96 0.82 -1.19 0.61
C TRP A 96 0.68 -1.85 1.98
N GLU A 97 1.59 -2.76 2.32
CA GLU A 97 1.54 -3.44 3.61
C GLU A 97 1.88 -2.53 4.79
N GLU A 98 2.63 -1.44 4.56
CA GLU A 98 2.84 -0.39 5.57
C GLU A 98 1.52 0.30 5.86
N TRP A 99 0.79 0.73 4.83
CA TRP A 99 -0.52 1.37 4.98
C TRP A 99 -1.52 0.46 5.70
N LEU A 100 -1.57 -0.83 5.33
CA LEU A 100 -2.42 -1.81 6.02
C LEU A 100 -2.09 -1.98 7.51
N ILE A 101 -0.83 -1.75 7.89
CA ILE A 101 -0.37 -1.90 9.28
C ILE A 101 -0.58 -0.61 10.08
N THR A 102 -0.33 0.54 9.49
CA THR A 102 -0.23 1.83 10.18
C THR A 102 -1.52 2.64 10.14
N ALA A 103 -2.30 2.53 9.07
CA ALA A 103 -3.57 3.25 8.96
C ALA A 103 -4.60 2.67 9.95
N SER A 104 -5.38 3.56 10.56
CA SER A 104 -6.50 3.20 11.44
C SER A 104 -7.77 2.89 10.66
N ASP A 105 -7.86 3.35 9.42
CA ASP A 105 -9.00 3.19 8.51
C ASP A 105 -8.51 2.66 7.16
N HIS A 106 -9.23 1.69 6.63
CA HIS A 106 -8.94 1.01 5.36
C HIS A 106 -10.15 1.04 4.41
N THR A 107 -11.07 1.99 4.60
CA THR A 107 -12.14 2.29 3.64
C THR A 107 -11.57 2.75 2.30
N PHE A 108 -12.38 2.66 1.23
CA PHE A 108 -11.96 3.21 -0.05
C PHE A 108 -11.77 4.73 0.00
N GLU A 109 -12.59 5.44 0.79
CA GLU A 109 -12.42 6.87 1.05
C GLU A 109 -11.04 7.18 1.64
N ALA A 110 -10.61 6.46 2.67
CA ALA A 110 -9.31 6.66 3.31
C ALA A 110 -8.14 6.40 2.35
N PHE A 111 -8.27 5.41 1.47
CA PHE A 111 -7.30 5.17 0.40
C PHE A 111 -7.25 6.33 -0.61
N MET A 112 -8.41 6.75 -1.12
CA MET A 112 -8.53 7.74 -2.19
C MET A 112 -8.10 9.14 -1.74
N THR A 113 -8.54 9.55 -0.55
CA THR A 113 -8.27 10.89 0.01
C THR A 113 -6.94 10.99 0.74
N GLY A 114 -6.32 9.85 1.06
CA GLY A 114 -4.99 9.75 1.66
C GLY A 114 -3.97 9.31 0.61
N VAL A 115 -3.59 8.03 0.63
CA VAL A 115 -2.47 7.47 -0.13
C VAL A 115 -2.49 7.84 -1.62
N MET A 116 -3.64 7.71 -2.29
CA MET A 116 -3.75 8.03 -3.71
C MET A 116 -3.61 9.55 -3.95
N HIS A 117 -4.26 10.37 -3.14
CA HIS A 117 -4.17 11.83 -3.25
C HIS A 117 -2.74 12.33 -2.97
N ASP A 118 -2.12 11.85 -1.89
CA ASP A 118 -0.74 12.19 -1.49
C ASP A 118 0.28 11.81 -2.57
N TYR A 119 0.07 10.69 -3.28
CA TYR A 119 0.87 10.33 -4.44
C TYR A 119 0.79 11.42 -5.52
N PHE A 120 -0.41 11.87 -5.91
CA PHE A 120 -0.54 12.89 -6.95
C PHE A 120 -0.07 14.29 -6.50
N VAL A 121 -0.23 14.63 -5.21
CA VAL A 121 0.42 15.81 -4.61
C VAL A 121 1.94 15.71 -4.78
N SER A 122 2.51 14.54 -4.50
CA SER A 122 3.95 14.29 -4.61
C SER A 122 4.44 14.42 -6.04
N GLN A 123 3.69 13.94 -7.02
CA GLN A 123 4.00 14.09 -8.45
C GLN A 123 4.04 15.56 -8.87
N THR A 124 3.02 16.33 -8.47
CA THR A 124 2.97 17.78 -8.74
C THR A 124 4.12 18.52 -8.08
N TYR A 125 4.42 18.18 -6.82
CA TYR A 125 5.51 18.79 -6.08
C TYR A 125 6.87 18.48 -6.72
N PHE A 126 7.11 17.22 -7.11
CA PHE A 126 8.34 16.82 -7.79
C PHE A 126 8.49 17.52 -9.14
N GLU A 127 7.44 17.66 -9.95
CA GLU A 127 7.51 18.43 -11.21
C GLU A 127 7.96 19.88 -10.96
N ALA A 128 7.50 20.49 -9.88
CA ALA A 128 7.83 21.87 -9.54
C ALA A 128 9.20 22.05 -8.87
N LYS A 129 9.69 21.05 -8.13
CA LYS A 129 10.84 21.18 -7.22
C LYS A 129 11.98 20.21 -7.47
N GLY A 130 11.72 19.10 -8.14
CA GLY A 130 12.68 18.01 -8.36
C GLY A 130 13.00 17.19 -7.10
N GLU A 131 12.17 17.27 -6.07
CA GLU A 131 12.32 16.55 -4.80
C GLU A 131 10.97 15.98 -4.34
N TRP A 132 10.98 14.95 -3.49
CA TRP A 132 9.76 14.31 -2.97
C TRP A 132 9.35 14.89 -1.61
N PRO A 133 8.10 15.34 -1.43
CA PRO A 133 7.71 16.11 -0.24
C PRO A 133 7.59 15.27 1.04
N PHE A 134 7.42 13.95 0.92
CA PHE A 134 7.16 13.04 2.06
C PHE A 134 8.30 12.04 2.30
N GLY A 135 9.44 12.21 1.62
CA GLY A 135 10.49 11.20 1.56
C GLY A 135 10.12 10.04 0.63
N GLU A 136 11.00 9.03 0.57
CA GLU A 136 10.83 7.89 -0.34
C GLU A 136 11.18 6.56 0.35
N ARG A 137 10.44 5.52 -0.05
CA ARG A 137 10.84 4.12 0.14
C ARG A 137 11.48 3.64 -1.15
N SER A 138 12.40 2.68 -1.05
CA SER A 138 12.88 1.95 -2.21
C SER A 138 11.74 1.18 -2.89
N HIS A 139 11.86 0.94 -4.20
CA HIS A 139 10.82 0.23 -4.95
C HIS A 139 10.76 -1.27 -4.64
N GLY A 140 9.55 -1.83 -4.78
CA GLY A 140 9.31 -3.26 -4.65
C GLY A 140 9.69 -3.80 -3.27
N ASP A 141 10.35 -4.96 -3.24
CA ASP A 141 10.67 -5.65 -1.98
C ASP A 141 11.67 -4.91 -1.10
N ALA A 142 12.50 -4.02 -1.68
CA ALA A 142 13.42 -3.21 -0.89
C ALA A 142 12.66 -2.26 0.06
N GLY A 143 11.60 -1.60 -0.44
CA GLY A 143 10.73 -0.76 0.39
C GLY A 143 10.00 -1.54 1.47
N VAL A 144 9.63 -2.79 1.21
CA VAL A 144 9.02 -3.69 2.21
C VAL A 144 10.02 -4.01 3.32
N VAL A 145 11.28 -4.26 2.97
CA VAL A 145 12.34 -4.50 3.97
C VAL A 145 12.56 -3.26 4.82
N GLU A 146 12.66 -2.08 4.21
CA GLU A 146 12.79 -0.79 4.91
C GLU A 146 11.61 -0.55 5.85
N SER A 147 10.39 -0.72 5.35
CA SER A 147 9.16 -0.54 6.11
C SER A 147 9.11 -1.42 7.35
N PHE A 148 9.41 -2.71 7.19
CA PHE A 148 9.40 -3.63 8.31
C PHE A 148 10.57 -3.43 9.27
N ALA A 149 11.72 -2.98 8.79
CA ALA A 149 12.83 -2.59 9.65
C ALA A 149 12.41 -1.46 10.60
N ASP A 150 11.74 -0.43 10.09
CA ASP A 150 11.24 0.68 10.89
C ASP A 150 10.14 0.23 11.87
N LEU A 151 9.14 -0.50 11.38
CA LEU A 151 8.03 -1.02 12.20
C LEU A 151 8.53 -1.91 13.35
N LEU A 152 9.56 -2.71 13.10
CA LEU A 152 10.18 -3.57 14.10
C LEU A 152 11.25 -2.84 14.94
N GLY A 153 11.71 -1.67 14.52
CA GLY A 153 12.82 -0.93 15.11
C GLY A 153 14.12 -1.76 15.12
N VAL A 154 14.44 -2.39 13.99
CA VAL A 154 15.66 -3.17 13.76
C VAL A 154 16.42 -2.59 12.57
N GLY A 155 17.67 -3.02 12.36
CA GLY A 155 18.43 -2.60 11.19
C GLY A 155 17.78 -3.03 9.87
N ASN A 156 17.98 -2.24 8.82
CA ASN A 156 17.56 -2.54 7.45
C ASN A 156 18.41 -3.69 6.87
N ASP A 157 18.07 -4.92 7.25
CA ASP A 157 18.73 -6.15 6.83
C ASP A 157 17.69 -7.15 6.33
N LYS A 158 17.76 -7.48 5.03
CA LYS A 158 16.82 -8.39 4.36
C LYS A 158 16.72 -9.75 5.09
N ALA A 159 17.83 -10.33 5.55
CA ALA A 159 17.81 -11.63 6.20
C ALA A 159 17.09 -11.58 7.56
N ILE A 160 17.30 -10.50 8.33
CA ILE A 160 16.58 -10.28 9.59
C ILE A 160 15.08 -10.11 9.33
N ILE A 161 14.70 -9.31 8.33
CA ILE A 161 13.29 -9.07 8.01
C ILE A 161 12.60 -10.33 7.50
N VAL A 162 13.26 -11.13 6.66
CA VAL A 162 12.74 -12.42 6.19
C VAL A 162 12.41 -13.35 7.37
N GLU A 163 13.25 -13.42 8.39
CA GLU A 163 12.96 -14.23 9.58
C GLU A 163 11.80 -13.66 10.42
N TYR A 164 11.63 -12.34 10.49
CA TYR A 164 10.43 -11.76 11.12
C TYR A 164 9.15 -12.07 10.34
N LEU A 165 9.16 -11.90 9.01
CA LEU A 165 8.04 -12.27 8.14
C LEU A 165 7.73 -13.76 8.26
N ARG A 166 8.74 -14.61 8.42
CA ARG A 166 8.57 -16.04 8.71
C ARG A 166 7.80 -16.26 10.01
N LEU A 167 8.17 -15.62 11.10
CA LEU A 167 7.44 -15.69 12.38
C LEU A 167 5.99 -15.19 12.21
N MET A 168 5.78 -14.12 11.45
CA MET A 168 4.46 -13.57 11.16
C MET A 168 3.59 -14.55 10.34
N SER A 169 4.19 -15.36 9.47
CA SER A 169 3.51 -16.35 8.63
C SER A 169 3.01 -17.61 9.37
N TRP A 170 3.40 -17.80 10.64
CA TRP A 170 2.97 -18.91 11.49
C TRP A 170 1.72 -18.59 12.30
N LYS A 171 0.79 -19.55 12.45
CA LYS A 171 -0.41 -19.34 13.29
C LYS A 171 -0.05 -19.06 14.76
N HIS A 172 0.96 -19.74 15.28
CA HIS A 172 1.44 -19.57 16.65
C HIS A 172 2.96 -19.39 16.67
N VAL A 173 3.41 -18.32 17.31
CA VAL A 173 4.84 -18.02 17.48
C VAL A 173 5.28 -18.47 18.87
N LYS A 174 6.27 -19.36 18.93
CA LYS A 174 6.83 -19.85 20.20
C LYS A 174 7.66 -18.74 20.85
N GLY A 175 7.28 -18.29 22.04
CA GLY A 175 7.99 -17.20 22.74
C GLY A 175 9.43 -17.51 23.14
N HIS A 176 9.82 -18.79 23.15
CA HIS A 176 11.19 -19.23 23.42
C HIS A 176 12.08 -19.28 22.17
N ALA A 177 11.54 -19.00 20.97
CA ALA A 177 12.36 -18.84 19.77
C ALA A 177 13.37 -17.71 19.96
N SER A 178 14.54 -17.84 19.35
CA SER A 178 15.53 -16.76 19.31
C SER A 178 14.96 -15.56 18.56
N CYS A 179 15.25 -14.35 19.04
CA CYS A 179 14.84 -13.14 18.34
C CYS A 179 15.72 -12.92 17.09
N PRO A 180 15.15 -12.65 15.91
CA PRO A 180 15.94 -12.45 14.68
C PRO A 180 16.85 -11.21 14.68
N CYS A 181 16.65 -10.24 15.58
CA CYS A 181 17.41 -8.98 15.60
C CYS A 181 18.90 -9.08 15.98
N GLY A 182 19.46 -10.28 16.14
CA GLY A 182 20.86 -10.48 16.51
C GLY A 182 21.20 -10.21 17.99
N SER A 183 20.24 -9.81 18.83
CA SER A 183 20.54 -9.46 20.24
C SER A 183 20.83 -10.66 21.16
N GLY A 184 20.79 -11.90 20.64
CA GLY A 184 20.92 -13.14 21.42
C GLY A 184 19.78 -13.44 22.42
N ARG A 185 18.75 -12.59 22.49
CA ARG A 185 17.62 -12.75 23.43
C ARG A 185 16.54 -13.67 22.85
N ARG A 186 15.74 -14.27 23.75
CA ARG A 186 14.49 -14.94 23.36
C ARG A 186 13.47 -13.91 22.89
N LEU A 187 12.62 -14.27 21.93
CA LEU A 187 11.63 -13.38 21.32
C LEU A 187 10.73 -12.71 22.39
N ARG A 188 10.25 -13.47 23.38
CA ARG A 188 9.42 -12.98 24.51
C ARG A 188 10.08 -11.92 25.40
N GLN A 189 11.41 -11.76 25.31
CA GLN A 189 12.20 -10.77 26.05
C GLN A 189 12.79 -9.70 25.12
N CYS A 190 12.29 -9.63 23.89
CA CYS A 190 12.78 -8.74 22.85
C CYS A 190 11.60 -8.25 22.00
N HIS A 191 11.45 -8.68 20.75
CA HIS A 191 10.45 -8.12 19.81
C HIS A 191 9.09 -8.82 19.80
N ARG A 192 8.75 -9.62 20.82
CA ARG A 192 7.48 -10.36 20.84
C ARG A 192 6.26 -9.45 20.69
N ASP A 193 6.21 -8.36 21.44
CA ASP A 193 5.06 -7.46 21.44
C ASP A 193 4.88 -6.78 20.09
N LYS A 194 5.98 -6.35 19.45
CA LYS A 194 5.94 -5.79 18.10
C LYS A 194 5.44 -6.81 17.08
N VAL A 195 5.98 -8.03 17.09
CA VAL A 195 5.54 -9.10 16.19
C VAL A 195 4.05 -9.41 16.39
N ASP A 196 3.59 -9.50 17.63
CA ASP A 196 2.18 -9.77 17.92
C ASP A 196 1.27 -8.60 17.53
N GLN A 197 1.72 -7.35 17.66
CA GLN A 197 1.00 -6.16 17.17
C GLN A 197 0.85 -6.18 15.65
N LEU A 198 1.93 -6.38 14.91
CA LEU A 198 1.90 -6.44 13.44
C LEU A 198 1.00 -7.58 12.94
N LYS A 199 1.09 -8.76 13.56
CA LYS A 199 0.23 -9.91 13.22
C LYS A 199 -1.26 -9.67 13.46
N LYS A 200 -1.63 -8.76 14.37
CA LYS A 200 -3.04 -8.40 14.60
C LYS A 200 -3.58 -7.46 13.51
N ARG A 201 -2.71 -6.72 12.82
CA ARG A 201 -3.09 -5.74 11.80
C ARG A 201 -3.33 -6.35 10.43
N ILE A 202 -2.67 -7.46 10.11
CA ILE A 202 -2.77 -8.10 8.79
C ILE A 202 -3.21 -9.58 8.87
N PRO A 203 -3.94 -10.08 7.86
CA PRO A 203 -4.29 -11.50 7.77
C PRO A 203 -3.07 -12.40 7.65
N LEU A 204 -3.17 -13.62 8.19
CA LEU A 204 -2.11 -14.64 8.08
C LEU A 204 -1.74 -14.97 6.63
N ALA A 205 -2.72 -14.92 5.71
CA ALA A 205 -2.49 -15.12 4.29
C ALA A 205 -1.60 -14.03 3.69
N LEU A 206 -1.82 -12.76 4.07
CA LEU A 206 -0.98 -11.65 3.63
C LEU A 206 0.45 -11.80 4.17
N ALA A 207 0.63 -12.09 5.47
CA ALA A 207 1.94 -12.33 6.04
C ALA A 207 2.71 -13.48 5.34
N ARG A 208 2.02 -14.54 4.90
CA ARG A 208 2.61 -15.62 4.10
C ARG A 208 3.02 -15.17 2.70
N ARG A 209 2.19 -14.37 2.02
CA ARG A 209 2.52 -13.80 0.70
C ARG A 209 3.77 -12.94 0.80
N MET A 210 3.84 -12.04 1.77
CA MET A 210 4.99 -11.17 2.01
C MET A 210 6.27 -11.98 2.28
N PHE A 211 6.20 -12.98 3.17
CA PHE A 211 7.35 -13.87 3.43
C PHE A 211 7.82 -14.56 2.15
N ASN A 212 6.89 -15.04 1.32
CA ASN A 212 7.23 -15.72 0.08
C ASN A 212 7.84 -14.79 -0.97
N ARG A 213 7.35 -13.55 -1.05
CA ARG A 213 7.82 -12.50 -1.96
C ARG A 213 9.24 -12.08 -1.58
N VAL A 214 9.42 -11.60 -0.34
CA VAL A 214 10.69 -11.01 0.12
C VAL A 214 11.81 -12.04 0.28
N ARG A 215 11.52 -13.31 0.57
CA ARG A 215 12.59 -14.34 0.67
C ARG A 215 13.16 -14.77 -0.69
N GLY A 216 12.41 -14.54 -1.77
CA GLY A 216 12.88 -14.76 -3.14
C GLY A 216 14.06 -13.85 -3.46
#